data_AF-A0A6L5FZ74-F1
#
_entry.id   AF-A0A6L5FZ74-F1
#
_cell.length_a   1.000
_cell.length_b   1.000
_cell.length_c   1.000
_cell.angle_alpha   90.00
_cell.angle_beta   90.00
_cell.angle_gamma   90.00
#
_symmetry.space_group_name_H-M   'P 1'
#
loop_
_entity.id
_entity.type
_entity.pdbx_description
1 polymer ?
#
loop_
_entity_poly.entity_id
_entity_poly.type
_entity_poly.pdbx_seq_one_letter_code
_entity_poly.pdbx_strand_id
1 'polypeptide(L)'
;MSQTPWKTDSFFSSPWNYLEEVTQSFQLPEKMQIHDVTLRDGEQQAGVEFTADEKLRIAEALSEAGIHRIEAGLPAVSPADTRRSSG
;
A
#
# COMPACT_ATOMS: atom_id res chain seq x y z
N MET A 1 -24.32 4.07 -13.95
CA MET A 1 -23.33 4.22 -12.86
C MET A 1 -23.66 3.19 -11.79
N SER A 2 -22.67 2.53 -11.20
CA SER A 2 -22.87 1.53 -10.12
C SER A 2 -23.66 2.16 -8.96
N GLN A 3 -24.62 1.43 -8.39
CA GLN A 3 -25.37 1.89 -7.22
C GLN A 3 -24.49 2.00 -5.95
N THR A 4 -23.27 1.42 -5.97
CA THR A 4 -22.35 1.39 -4.83
C THR A 4 -20.91 1.65 -5.28
N PRO A 5 -20.50 2.91 -5.52
CA PRO A 5 -19.15 3.25 -5.97
C PRO A 5 -18.04 2.86 -4.97
N TRP A 6 -18.39 2.64 -3.70
CA TRP A 6 -17.48 2.23 -2.63
C TRP A 6 -17.14 0.74 -2.60
N LYS A 7 -17.79 -0.10 -3.41
CA LYS A 7 -17.55 -1.56 -3.43
C LYS A 7 -17.55 -2.11 -4.84
N THR A 8 -16.46 -2.76 -5.21
CA THR A 8 -16.29 -3.52 -6.45
C THR A 8 -15.70 -4.90 -6.11
N ASP A 9 -15.47 -5.75 -7.13
CA ASP A 9 -14.76 -7.02 -6.95
C ASP A 9 -13.28 -6.80 -6.58
N SER A 10 -12.72 -5.63 -6.88
CA SER A 10 -11.29 -5.33 -6.69
C SER A 10 -10.99 -4.48 -5.46
N PHE A 11 -11.97 -3.70 -4.95
CA PHE A 11 -11.75 -2.87 -3.78
C PHE A 11 -13.03 -2.58 -3.00
N PHE A 12 -12.85 -2.29 -1.72
CA PHE A 12 -13.88 -1.81 -0.82
C PHE A 12 -13.36 -0.56 -0.09
N SER A 13 -14.22 0.45 0.03
CA SER A 13 -14.04 1.59 0.91
C SER A 13 -15.34 1.85 1.68
N SER A 14 -15.25 2.67 2.71
CA SER A 14 -16.41 3.03 3.51
C SER A 14 -17.45 3.79 2.66
N PRO A 15 -18.74 3.40 2.67
CA PRO A 15 -19.80 4.18 2.01
C PRO A 15 -19.85 5.63 2.50
N TRP A 16 -19.46 5.86 3.75
CA TRP A 16 -19.41 7.17 4.39
C TRP A 16 -18.48 8.16 3.69
N ASN A 17 -17.45 7.67 2.97
CA ASN A 17 -16.55 8.51 2.20
C ASN A 17 -17.23 9.19 0.99
N TYR A 18 -18.45 8.78 0.65
CA TYR A 18 -19.21 9.26 -0.51
C TYR A 18 -20.45 10.08 -0.12
N LEU A 19 -20.70 10.28 1.17
CA LEU A 19 -21.82 11.12 1.59
C LEU A 19 -21.57 12.57 1.17
N GLU A 20 -22.64 13.23 0.70
CA GLU A 20 -22.58 14.61 0.24
C GLU A 20 -22.05 15.54 1.35
N GLU A 21 -22.55 15.38 2.58
CA GLU A 21 -22.09 16.13 3.77
C GLU A 21 -20.58 16.01 4.05
N VAL A 22 -19.94 14.90 3.63
CA VAL A 22 -18.50 14.68 3.76
C VAL A 22 -17.76 15.30 2.58
N THR A 23 -18.21 14.99 1.35
CA THR A 23 -17.53 15.35 0.11
C THR A 23 -17.65 16.83 -0.27
N GLN A 24 -18.72 17.52 0.12
CA GLN A 24 -18.91 18.96 -0.14
C GLN A 24 -17.82 19.84 0.49
N SER A 25 -17.18 19.35 1.56
CA SER A 25 -16.15 20.08 2.30
C SER A 25 -14.73 19.79 1.81
N PHE A 26 -14.56 18.91 0.81
CA PHE A 26 -13.23 18.49 0.37
C PHE A 26 -12.47 19.63 -0.32
N GLN A 27 -11.36 20.02 0.29
CA GLN A 27 -10.36 20.91 -0.30
C GLN A 27 -9.10 20.09 -0.57
N LEU A 28 -9.07 19.45 -1.73
CA LEU A 28 -7.91 18.64 -2.12
C LEU A 28 -6.75 19.57 -2.53
N PRO A 29 -5.51 19.27 -2.10
CA PRO A 29 -4.35 20.03 -2.51
C PRO A 29 -4.07 19.84 -4.01
N GLU A 30 -3.45 20.83 -4.64
CA GLU A 30 -3.03 20.75 -6.06
C GLU A 30 -2.06 19.58 -6.30
N LYS A 31 -1.25 19.23 -5.30
CA LYS A 31 -0.34 18.10 -5.32
C LYS A 31 -0.64 17.16 -4.16
N MET A 32 -0.92 15.90 -4.49
CA MET A 32 -1.12 14.82 -3.53
C MET A 32 -0.02 13.78 -3.74
N GLN A 33 0.68 13.43 -2.66
CA GLN A 33 1.69 12.38 -2.67
C GLN A 33 1.18 11.19 -1.87
N ILE A 34 1.41 9.99 -2.40
CA ILE A 34 1.00 8.74 -1.75
C ILE A 34 2.25 8.11 -1.12
N HIS A 35 2.17 7.87 0.19
CA HIS A 35 3.15 7.11 0.94
C HIS A 35 2.54 5.74 1.28
N ASP A 36 3.10 4.69 0.71
CA ASP A 36 2.65 3.32 0.93
C ASP A 36 3.51 2.63 2.00
N VAL A 37 2.85 1.92 2.92
CA VAL A 37 3.47 1.21 4.04
C VAL A 37 3.23 -0.31 3.97
N THR A 38 2.81 -0.84 2.81
CA THR A 38 2.47 -2.25 2.62
C THR A 38 3.61 -3.18 3.02
N LEU A 39 4.85 -2.86 2.63
CA LEU A 39 6.02 -3.69 2.94
C LEU A 39 6.44 -3.61 4.41
N ARG A 40 6.12 -2.52 5.12
CA ARG A 40 6.47 -2.33 6.54
C ARG A 40 5.39 -2.88 7.48
N ASP A 41 4.14 -2.51 7.27
CA ASP A 41 3.02 -2.88 8.14
C ASP A 41 2.42 -4.23 7.75
N GLY A 42 2.51 -4.63 6.48
CA GLY A 42 2.09 -5.95 6.02
C GLY A 42 2.85 -7.08 6.73
N GLU A 43 4.16 -6.91 6.98
CA GLU A 43 4.97 -7.89 7.74
C GLU A 43 4.70 -7.90 9.25
N GLN A 44 4.05 -6.87 9.80
CA GLN A 44 3.68 -6.82 11.22
C GLN A 44 2.39 -7.59 11.50
N GLN A 45 1.65 -7.98 10.45
CA GLN A 45 0.46 -8.82 10.59
C GLN A 45 0.87 -10.28 10.85
N ALA A 46 0.34 -10.86 11.92
CA ALA A 46 0.62 -12.26 12.26
C ALA A 46 0.29 -13.21 11.09
N GLY A 47 1.29 -13.97 10.64
CA GLY A 47 1.15 -14.93 9.55
C GLY A 47 1.44 -14.38 8.15
N VAL A 48 1.91 -13.14 8.02
CA VAL A 48 2.39 -12.58 6.76
C VAL A 48 3.91 -12.42 6.84
N GLU A 49 4.63 -13.13 5.99
CA GLU A 49 6.09 -12.99 5.83
C GLU A 49 6.39 -12.93 4.34
N PHE A 50 6.94 -11.81 3.87
CA PHE A 50 7.32 -11.67 2.46
C PHE A 50 8.75 -12.14 2.25
N THR A 51 8.96 -13.01 1.27
CA THR A 51 10.29 -13.30 0.76
C THR A 51 10.87 -12.08 0.06
N ALA A 52 12.20 -12.01 -0.09
CA ALA A 52 12.87 -10.92 -0.80
C ALA A 52 12.32 -10.72 -2.24
N ASP A 53 12.00 -11.80 -2.94
CA ASP A 53 11.45 -11.75 -4.30
C ASP A 53 10.01 -11.19 -4.31
N GLU A 54 9.20 -11.52 -3.30
CA GLU A 54 7.85 -10.94 -3.14
C GLU A 54 7.92 -9.46 -2.80
N LYS A 55 8.83 -9.06 -1.91
CA LYS A 55 9.07 -7.64 -1.59
C LYS A 55 9.44 -6.86 -2.85
N LEU A 56 10.32 -7.41 -3.69
CA LEU A 56 10.73 -6.78 -4.95
C LEU A 56 9.54 -6.61 -5.90
N ARG A 57 8.75 -7.68 -6.12
CA ARG A 57 7.56 -7.61 -6.99
C ARG A 57 6.51 -6.61 -6.49
N ILE A 58 6.28 -6.57 -5.18
CA ILE A 58 5.36 -5.60 -4.58
C ILE A 58 5.90 -4.17 -4.77
N ALA A 59 7.19 -3.94 -4.54
CA ALA A 59 7.80 -2.62 -4.73
C ALA A 59 7.72 -2.15 -6.19
N GLU A 60 7.96 -3.05 -7.15
CA GLU A 60 7.81 -2.78 -8.58
C GLU A 60 6.36 -2.41 -8.92
N ALA A 61 5.39 -3.19 -8.45
CA ALA A 61 3.96 -2.91 -8.67
C ALA A 61 3.52 -1.57 -8.06
N LEU A 62 4.00 -1.23 -6.85
CA LEU A 62 3.73 0.07 -6.22
C LEU A 62 4.37 1.23 -7.02
N SER A 63 5.58 1.03 -7.54
CA SER A 63 6.24 2.02 -8.40
C SER A 63 5.48 2.23 -9.70
N GLU A 64 5.02 1.16 -10.36
CA GLU A 64 4.22 1.22 -11.57
C GLU A 64 2.86 1.89 -11.35
N ALA A 65 2.28 1.72 -10.17
CA ALA A 65 1.03 2.39 -9.76
C ALA A 65 1.19 3.90 -9.47
N GLY A 66 2.41 4.45 -9.53
CA GLY A 66 2.66 5.88 -9.30
C GLY A 66 2.74 6.27 -7.83
N ILE A 67 3.03 5.32 -6.94
CA ILE A 67 3.27 5.60 -5.51
C ILE A 67 4.55 6.44 -5.37
N HIS A 68 4.49 7.49 -4.56
CA HIS A 68 5.56 8.48 -4.49
C HIS A 68 6.67 8.05 -3.53
N ARG A 69 6.30 7.28 -2.51
CA ARG A 69 7.21 6.77 -1.49
C ARG A 69 6.72 5.41 -1.01
N ILE A 70 7.62 4.45 -0.92
CA ILE A 70 7.36 3.10 -0.42
C ILE A 70 8.20 2.89 0.84
N GLU A 71 7.57 2.48 1.94
CA GLU A 71 8.26 2.13 3.18
C GLU A 71 8.49 0.62 3.26
N ALA A 72 9.75 0.19 3.08
CA ALA A 72 10.12 -1.22 2.91
C ALA A 72 10.24 -2.06 4.20
N GLY A 73 10.08 -1.46 5.40
CA GLY A 73 10.35 -2.14 6.67
C GLY A 73 11.85 -2.20 7.04
N LEU A 74 12.18 -2.74 8.22
CA LEU A 74 13.56 -2.92 8.66
C LEU A 74 14.13 -4.23 8.07
N PRO A 75 15.30 -4.24 7.42
CA PRO A 75 15.92 -5.46 6.88
C PRO A 75 16.47 -6.44 7.94
N ALA A 76 16.16 -6.23 9.23
CA ALA A 76 16.76 -6.95 10.36
C ALA A 76 15.77 -7.87 11.10
N VAL A 77 14.53 -8.02 10.61
CA VAL A 77 13.49 -8.81 11.30
C VAL A 77 13.28 -10.23 10.78
N SER A 78 13.88 -10.63 9.64
CA SER A 78 13.85 -12.02 9.20
C SER A 78 15.25 -12.57 8.85
N PRO A 79 15.54 -13.84 9.17
CA PRO A 79 16.74 -14.54 8.70
C PRO A 79 16.86 -14.55 7.16
N ALA A 80 15.74 -14.39 6.45
CA ALA A 80 15.66 -14.40 4.99
C ALA A 80 16.28 -13.17 4.31
N ASP A 81 16.39 -12.03 5.00
CA ASP A 81 17.05 -10.81 4.48
C ASP A 81 18.59 -10.89 4.50
N THR A 82 19.16 -11.96 5.08
CA THR A 82 20.62 -12.13 5.23
C THR A 82 21.32 -12.72 4.01
N ARG A 83 20.70 -12.81 2.82
CA ARG A 83 21.45 -13.13 1.58
C ARG A 83 22.27 -11.90 1.14
N ARG A 84 23.32 -11.64 1.91
CA ARG A 84 24.47 -10.85 1.49
C ARG A 84 25.07 -11.50 0.26
N SER A 85 25.07 -10.73 -0.82
CA SER A 85 26.15 -10.61 -1.80
C SER A 85 27.48 -11.19 -1.28
N SER A 86 27.71 -12.47 -1.56
CA SER A 86 29.04 -13.04 -1.57
C SER A 86 29.44 -13.05 -3.03
N GLY A 87 30.39 -12.17 -3.38
CA GLY A 87 31.16 -12.31 -4.60
C GLY A 87 32.13 -13.48 -4.52
#